data_AF-A0A6I8M0S5-F1
#
_entry.id   AF-A0A6I8M0S5-F1
#
_cell.length_a   1.000
_cell.length_b   1.000
_cell.length_c   1.000
_cell.angle_alpha   90.00
_cell.angle_beta   90.00
_cell.angle_gamma   90.00
#
_symmetry.space_group_name_H-M   'P 1'
#
loop_
_entity.id
_entity.type
_entity.pdbx_description
1 polymer ?
#
loop_
_entity_poly.entity_id
_entity_poly.type
_entity_poly.pdbx_seq_one_letter_code
_entity_poly.pdbx_strand_id
1 'polypeptide(L)'
;MPRDFTCMSDTPLWLQISVPAFTLVGGFVLGRVTKVLDRRQERRDVQASRRPKFELTHLTGSGYRLQNVGDAAATDIRVDSGKYPRERLMRLPDDPFDLAQDQPVDFIMSTGINLPKPAALLVRCAELPEGVHVAVP
;
A
#
# COMPACT_ATOMS: atom_id res chain seq x y z
N MET A 1 17.25 -75.20 -14.09
CA MET A 1 18.12 -75.28 -12.89
C MET A 1 18.78 -73.90 -12.70
N PRO A 2 18.96 -73.39 -11.48
CA PRO A 2 18.01 -72.45 -10.87
C PRO A 2 18.67 -71.20 -10.23
N ARG A 3 17.82 -70.37 -9.57
CA ARG A 3 18.11 -69.45 -8.42
C ARG A 3 18.64 -68.04 -8.75
N ASP A 4 18.21 -66.94 -8.11
CA ASP A 4 17.33 -66.72 -6.95
C ASP A 4 16.96 -65.22 -6.84
N PHE A 5 15.76 -64.94 -6.27
CA PHE A 5 15.37 -63.87 -5.31
C PHE A 5 15.78 -62.40 -5.56
N THR A 6 14.93 -61.38 -5.38
CA THR A 6 14.13 -61.00 -4.18
C THR A 6 13.21 -59.86 -4.66
N CYS A 7 11.89 -59.90 -4.47
CA CYS A 7 11.09 -59.59 -3.27
C CYS A 7 10.98 -58.08 -2.93
N MET A 8 9.73 -57.71 -2.61
CA MET A 8 9.22 -56.49 -1.95
C MET A 8 8.88 -55.31 -2.87
N SER A 9 7.59 -55.11 -3.15
CA SER A 9 6.64 -54.30 -2.33
C SER A 9 6.88 -52.81 -2.60
N ASP A 10 5.92 -51.98 -2.99
CA ASP A 10 4.59 -51.79 -2.41
C ASP A 10 3.89 -50.72 -3.28
N THR A 11 2.66 -50.95 -3.73
CA THR A 11 1.65 -49.89 -3.85
C THR A 11 0.30 -50.53 -4.18
N PRO A 12 -0.58 -50.66 -3.17
CA PRO A 12 -1.81 -51.40 -3.33
C PRO A 12 -3.02 -50.46 -3.46
N LEU A 13 -4.12 -51.07 -3.89
CA LEU A 13 -5.45 -50.93 -3.27
C LEU A 13 -6.33 -49.70 -3.66
N TRP A 14 -7.49 -50.06 -4.23
CA TRP A 14 -8.76 -49.30 -4.28
C TRP A 14 -8.95 -48.24 -5.37
N LEU A 15 -8.97 -48.73 -6.61
CA LEU A 15 -9.80 -48.18 -7.68
C LEU A 15 -11.29 -48.40 -7.34
N GLN A 16 -11.83 -47.68 -6.36
CA GLN A 16 -13.26 -47.67 -6.05
C GLN A 16 -13.68 -46.29 -5.51
N ILE A 17 -14.10 -45.40 -6.40
CA ILE A 17 -15.04 -44.34 -6.01
C ILE A 17 -16.25 -44.46 -6.94
N SER A 18 -17.12 -45.37 -6.53
CA SER A 18 -18.54 -45.38 -6.84
C SER A 18 -19.12 -43.98 -6.60
N VAL A 19 -19.73 -43.40 -7.64
CA VAL A 19 -20.56 -42.20 -7.52
C VAL A 19 -22.01 -42.67 -7.33
N PRO A 20 -22.61 -42.58 -6.13
CA PRO A 20 -24.05 -42.64 -6.01
C PRO A 20 -24.61 -41.23 -6.12
N ALA A 21 -25.51 -41.06 -7.08
CA ALA A 21 -26.48 -39.98 -7.09
C ALA A 21 -27.29 -40.02 -5.80
N PHE A 22 -27.26 -38.92 -5.03
CA PHE A 22 -28.26 -38.62 -4.01
C PHE A 22 -28.90 -37.27 -4.32
N THR A 23 -30.12 -37.38 -4.83
CA THR A 23 -31.14 -36.33 -4.87
C THR A 23 -31.65 -35.99 -3.47
N LEU A 24 -32.00 -34.71 -3.31
CA LEU A 24 -33.03 -34.14 -2.43
C LEU A 24 -32.72 -33.90 -0.94
N VAL A 25 -33.28 -32.76 -0.50
CA VAL A 25 -33.53 -32.26 0.86
C VAL A 25 -32.51 -31.26 1.40
N GLY A 26 -32.96 -30.00 1.54
CA GLY A 26 -32.27 -29.04 2.40
C GLY A 26 -32.42 -27.57 2.01
N GLY A 27 -33.63 -27.11 1.68
CA GLY A 27 -33.92 -25.68 1.69
C GLY A 27 -33.80 -25.15 3.13
N PHE A 28 -32.61 -24.70 3.56
CA PHE A 28 -32.43 -23.94 4.82
C PHE A 28 -31.01 -23.35 5.03
N VAL A 29 -30.25 -22.93 4.01
CA VAL A 29 -28.91 -22.35 4.27
C VAL A 29 -28.53 -21.18 3.36
N LEU A 30 -29.47 -20.30 2.97
CA LEU A 30 -29.12 -19.08 2.23
C LEU A 30 -28.90 -17.83 3.13
N GLY A 31 -29.28 -17.87 4.41
CA GLY A 31 -29.28 -16.68 5.27
C GLY A 31 -27.99 -16.36 6.04
N ARG A 32 -27.04 -17.31 6.16
CA ARG A 32 -25.82 -17.12 6.97
C ARG A 32 -24.54 -16.85 6.18
N VAL A 33 -24.51 -17.16 4.89
CA VAL A 33 -23.27 -17.04 4.08
C VAL A 33 -23.05 -15.60 3.61
N THR A 34 -24.11 -14.78 3.50
CA THR A 34 -24.01 -13.36 3.09
C THR A 34 -23.32 -12.47 4.13
N LYS A 35 -23.41 -12.76 5.43
CA LYS A 35 -22.75 -11.94 6.48
C LYS A 35 -21.22 -12.10 6.56
N VAL A 36 -20.66 -13.18 6.01
CA VAL A 36 -19.21 -13.44 6.10
C VAL A 36 -18.44 -12.74 4.97
N LEU A 37 -19.06 -12.58 3.81
CA LEU A 37 -18.49 -11.86 2.67
C LEU A 37 -18.45 -10.34 2.93
N ASP A 38 -19.48 -9.79 3.57
CA ASP A 38 -19.56 -8.36 3.92
C ASP A 38 -18.41 -7.92 4.86
N ARG A 39 -18.11 -8.75 5.88
CA ARG A 39 -17.04 -8.49 6.87
C ARG A 39 -15.62 -8.48 6.28
N ARG A 40 -15.40 -9.13 5.13
CA ARG A 40 -14.09 -9.13 4.46
C ARG A 40 -13.91 -7.89 3.59
N GLN A 41 -15.00 -7.33 3.06
CA GLN A 41 -14.99 -6.10 2.29
C GLN A 41 -14.62 -4.91 3.19
N GLU A 42 -15.27 -4.77 4.36
CA GLU A 42 -14.97 -3.70 5.33
C GLU A 42 -13.50 -3.69 5.76
N ARG A 43 -12.89 -4.85 5.98
CA ARG A 43 -11.47 -4.92 6.38
C ARG A 43 -10.51 -4.44 5.28
N ARG A 44 -10.88 -4.60 4.00
CA ARG A 44 -10.08 -4.10 2.87
C ARG A 44 -10.21 -2.59 2.72
N ASP A 45 -11.41 -2.04 2.88
CA ASP A 45 -11.63 -0.59 2.83
C ASP A 45 -10.95 0.12 4.02
N VAL A 46 -10.99 -0.48 5.21
CA VAL A 46 -10.26 0.04 6.39
C VAL A 46 -8.73 -0.03 6.19
N GLN A 47 -8.19 -1.06 5.53
CA GLN A 47 -6.75 -1.14 5.24
C GLN A 47 -6.30 -0.21 4.11
N ALA A 48 -7.13 0.01 3.10
CA ALA A 48 -6.85 0.99 2.04
C ALA A 48 -6.92 2.43 2.58
N SER A 49 -7.78 2.70 3.57
CA SER A 49 -7.90 4.02 4.22
C SER A 49 -6.73 4.35 5.15
N ARG A 50 -5.98 3.35 5.65
CA ARG A 50 -4.84 3.52 6.56
C ARG A 50 -3.50 3.80 5.89
N ARG A 51 -3.49 4.24 4.63
CA ARG A 51 -2.23 4.66 4.00
C ARG A 51 -1.94 6.12 4.36
N PRO A 52 -0.66 6.50 4.55
CA PRO A 52 -0.31 7.90 4.70
C PRO A 52 -0.77 8.67 3.46
N LYS A 53 -1.25 9.89 3.68
CA LYS A 53 -1.71 10.79 2.62
C LYS A 53 -1.08 12.13 2.86
N PHE A 54 -0.51 12.71 1.82
CA PHE A 54 0.21 13.97 1.94
C PHE A 54 -0.55 15.08 1.24
N GLU A 55 -0.65 16.21 1.92
CA GLU A 55 -1.23 17.43 1.38
C GLU A 55 -0.19 18.55 1.45
N LEU A 56 -0.17 19.41 0.43
CA LEU A 56 0.67 20.60 0.38
C LEU A 56 -0.20 21.85 0.44
N THR A 57 0.04 22.71 1.42
CA THR A 57 -0.67 23.98 1.58
C THR A 57 0.29 25.14 1.30
N HIS A 58 -0.15 26.12 0.49
CA HIS A 58 0.58 27.38 0.33
C HIS A 58 0.37 28.24 1.58
N LEU A 59 1.45 28.73 2.17
CA LEU A 59 1.40 29.61 3.34
C LEU A 59 1.41 31.09 2.88
N THR A 60 2.60 31.63 2.64
CA THR A 60 2.79 33.00 2.16
C THR A 60 4.06 33.09 1.31
N GLY A 61 4.05 33.92 0.26
CA GLY A 61 5.19 34.11 -0.62
C GLY A 61 5.70 32.79 -1.22
N SER A 62 6.89 32.36 -0.80
CA SER A 62 7.53 31.09 -1.21
C SER A 62 7.42 29.97 -0.17
N GLY A 63 6.65 30.16 0.91
CA GLY A 63 6.47 29.19 1.98
C GLY A 63 5.36 28.18 1.67
N TYR A 64 5.66 26.92 1.93
CA TYR A 64 4.77 25.78 1.76
C TYR A 64 4.80 24.89 3.00
N ARG A 65 3.69 24.20 3.26
CA ARG A 65 3.53 23.25 4.35
C ARG A 65 3.20 21.88 3.77
N LEU A 66 4.00 20.87 4.11
CA LEU A 66 3.68 19.46 3.86
C LEU A 66 3.08 18.87 5.13
N GLN A 67 1.92 18.24 5.02
CA GLN A 67 1.25 17.59 6.16
C GLN A 67 0.82 16.17 5.78
N ASN A 68 0.95 15.25 6.72
CA ASN A 68 0.36 13.92 6.62
C ASN A 68 -1.08 13.97 7.14
N VAL A 69 -2.03 14.00 6.22
CA VAL A 69 -3.49 14.00 6.48
C VAL A 69 -4.08 12.58 6.44
N GLY A 70 -3.23 11.55 6.34
CA GLY A 70 -3.63 10.15 6.40
C GLY A 70 -3.71 9.60 7.81
N ASP A 71 -4.38 8.47 7.97
CA ASP A 71 -4.57 7.80 9.26
C ASP A 71 -3.37 6.96 9.73
N ALA A 72 -2.26 7.00 8.99
CA ALA A 72 -1.02 6.30 9.33
C ALA A 72 0.17 7.25 9.30
N ALA A 73 1.09 7.05 10.24
CA ALA A 73 2.39 7.72 10.23
C ALA A 73 3.17 7.33 8.96
N ALA A 74 4.01 8.24 8.51
CA ALA A 74 4.93 8.03 7.40
C ALA A 74 6.36 8.09 7.91
N THR A 75 7.17 7.09 7.54
CA THR A 75 8.56 6.96 7.97
C THR A 75 9.53 7.02 6.80
N ASP A 76 10.78 7.45 7.04
CA ASP A 76 11.83 7.60 5.99
C ASP A 76 11.34 8.46 4.81
N ILE A 77 10.72 9.60 5.11
CA ILE A 77 10.10 10.48 4.09
C ILE A 77 11.19 11.16 3.27
N ARG A 78 11.03 11.10 1.95
CA ARG A 78 11.89 11.75 0.97
C ARG A 78 11.02 12.49 -0.04
N VAL A 79 11.22 13.80 -0.12
CA VAL A 79 10.56 14.64 -1.13
C VAL A 79 11.50 14.82 -2.32
N ASP A 80 11.00 14.56 -3.50
CA ASP A 80 11.68 14.73 -4.78
C ASP A 80 10.87 15.71 -5.64
N SER A 81 11.53 16.74 -6.16
CA SER A 81 10.93 17.74 -7.04
C SER A 81 11.18 17.46 -8.52
N GLY A 82 11.67 16.26 -8.85
CA GLY A 82 11.95 15.79 -10.19
C GLY A 82 13.05 16.61 -10.86
N LYS A 83 12.67 17.47 -11.81
CA LYS A 83 13.62 18.35 -12.52
C LYS A 83 14.01 19.58 -11.72
N TYR A 84 13.33 19.85 -10.61
CA TYR A 84 13.66 20.96 -9.73
C TYR A 84 14.81 20.57 -8.80
N PRO A 85 15.89 21.35 -8.73
CA PRO A 85 17.00 21.04 -7.84
C PRO A 85 16.55 21.15 -6.38
N ARG A 86 16.89 20.15 -5.56
CA ARG A 86 16.52 20.07 -4.12
C ARG A 86 17.00 21.28 -3.33
N GLU A 87 18.13 21.87 -3.70
CA GLU A 87 18.69 23.09 -3.11
C GLU A 87 17.70 24.28 -3.11
N ARG A 88 16.68 24.23 -3.96
CA ARG A 88 15.60 25.22 -4.03
C ARG A 88 14.50 24.99 -3.00
N LEU A 89 14.41 23.80 -2.41
CA LEU A 89 13.52 23.44 -1.30
C LEU A 89 14.24 23.70 0.03
N MET A 90 14.42 24.98 0.36
CA MET A 90 15.12 25.38 1.57
C MET A 90 14.34 24.97 2.82
N ARG A 91 15.07 24.58 3.88
CA ARG A 91 14.53 24.11 5.18
C ARG A 91 13.80 22.77 5.15
N LEU A 92 13.71 22.12 4.00
CA LEU A 92 13.30 20.72 3.98
C LEU A 92 14.45 19.89 4.58
N PRO A 93 14.17 18.92 5.47
CA PRO A 93 15.21 18.05 6.01
C PRO A 93 16.01 17.35 4.90
N ASP A 94 17.33 17.34 5.02
CA ASP A 94 18.21 16.64 4.06
C ASP A 94 18.17 15.12 4.27
N ASP A 95 18.10 14.70 5.53
CA ASP A 95 17.92 13.32 5.91
C ASP A 95 16.45 12.89 5.77
N PRO A 96 16.19 11.59 5.58
CA PRO A 96 14.85 11.09 5.73
C PRO A 96 14.31 11.43 7.12
N PHE A 97 13.06 11.86 7.13
CA PHE A 97 12.38 12.30 8.34
C PHE A 97 11.05 11.59 8.46
N ASP A 98 10.53 11.52 9.68
CA ASP A 98 9.24 10.91 9.92
C ASP A 98 8.18 12.02 10.08
N LEU A 99 6.98 11.79 9.54
CA LEU A 99 5.79 12.57 9.86
C LEU A 99 4.77 11.68 10.56
N ALA A 100 4.47 12.03 11.81
CA ALA A 100 3.25 11.55 12.44
C ALA A 100 2.01 12.11 11.72
N GLN A 101 0.85 11.51 12.01
CA GLN A 101 -0.44 12.05 11.60
C GLN A 101 -0.58 13.49 12.10
N ASP A 102 -1.09 14.37 11.23
CA ASP A 102 -1.32 15.79 11.48
C ASP A 102 -0.08 16.64 11.79
N GLN A 103 1.13 16.06 11.76
CA GLN A 103 2.37 16.81 11.97
C GLN A 103 2.74 17.58 10.69
N PRO A 104 2.83 18.93 10.72
CA PRO A 104 3.24 19.69 9.56
C PRO A 104 4.76 19.87 9.50
N VAL A 105 5.30 19.93 8.29
CA VAL A 105 6.66 20.38 8.00
C VAL A 105 6.60 21.55 7.03
N ASP A 106 7.11 22.70 7.49
CA ASP A 106 7.14 23.94 6.71
C ASP A 106 8.49 24.07 6.00
N PHE A 107 8.46 24.36 4.70
CA PHE A 107 9.65 24.59 3.90
C PHE A 107 9.43 25.75 2.92
N ILE A 108 10.53 26.23 2.34
CA ILE A 108 10.50 27.33 1.39
C ILE A 108 10.90 26.80 0.02
N MET A 109 10.05 27.00 -0.97
CA MET A 109 10.36 26.67 -2.36
C MET A 109 10.78 27.93 -3.11
N SER A 110 12.09 28.14 -3.25
CA SER A 110 12.66 29.24 -4.02
C SER A 110 12.63 28.93 -5.51
N THR A 111 12.04 29.80 -6.32
CA THR A 111 12.20 29.76 -7.78
C THR A 111 13.24 30.77 -8.21
N GLY A 112 14.30 30.30 -8.87
CA GLY A 112 15.26 31.20 -9.50
C GLY A 112 14.61 32.02 -10.61
N ILE A 113 15.31 33.10 -11.03
CA ILE A 113 14.93 33.87 -12.20
C ILE A 113 14.94 32.90 -13.40
N ASN A 114 13.78 32.71 -14.04
CA ASN A 114 13.49 31.80 -15.17
C ASN A 114 13.22 30.31 -14.88
N LEU A 115 13.04 29.89 -13.62
CA LEU A 115 12.58 28.52 -13.34
C LEU A 115 11.11 28.52 -12.89
N PRO A 116 10.18 27.88 -13.62
CA PRO A 116 8.76 27.83 -13.28
C PRO A 116 8.49 26.82 -12.17
N LYS A 117 7.75 27.18 -11.11
CA LYS A 117 7.44 26.29 -9.98
C LYS A 117 7.02 24.88 -10.44
N PRO A 118 7.47 23.81 -9.76
CA PRO A 118 7.01 22.46 -10.08
C PRO A 118 5.50 22.36 -9.85
N ALA A 119 4.80 21.67 -10.74
CA ALA A 119 3.36 21.46 -10.61
C ALA A 119 3.01 20.44 -9.51
N ALA A 120 3.94 19.54 -9.19
CA ALA A 120 3.79 18.53 -8.14
C ALA A 120 5.16 18.17 -7.54
N LEU A 121 5.15 17.71 -6.29
CA LEU A 121 6.29 17.11 -5.60
C LEU A 121 6.03 15.62 -5.42
N LEU A 122 7.03 14.78 -5.68
CA LEU A 122 6.96 13.34 -5.43
C LEU A 122 7.41 13.07 -3.98
N VAL A 123 6.49 12.61 -3.13
CA VAL A 123 6.78 12.25 -1.74
C VAL A 123 6.85 10.74 -1.63
N ARG A 124 8.01 10.20 -1.26
CA ARG A 124 8.25 8.78 -0.99
C ARG A 124 8.37 8.55 0.52
N CYS A 125 7.93 7.39 1.00
CA CYS A 125 8.14 6.95 2.38
C CYS A 125 8.23 5.42 2.41
N ALA A 126 8.61 4.83 3.54
CA ALA A 126 8.73 3.38 3.67
C ALA A 126 7.41 2.64 3.36
N GLU A 127 6.27 3.25 3.72
CA GLU A 127 4.94 2.72 3.50
C GLU A 127 4.44 2.93 2.05
N LEU A 128 5.04 3.89 1.32
CA LEU A 128 4.73 4.24 -0.07
C LEU A 128 6.03 4.32 -0.90
N PRO A 129 6.63 3.17 -1.25
CA PRO A 129 7.92 3.14 -1.93
C PRO A 129 7.87 3.71 -3.36
N GLU A 130 6.71 3.59 -4.04
CA GLU A 130 6.49 4.20 -5.36
C GLU A 130 6.42 5.74 -5.28
N GLY A 131 6.05 6.25 -4.11
CA GLY A 131 5.80 7.67 -3.85
C GLY A 131 4.45 8.17 -4.40
N VAL A 132 4.04 9.32 -3.89
CA VAL A 132 2.80 10.00 -4.27
C VAL A 132 3.14 11.38 -4.79
N HIS A 133 2.53 11.75 -5.91
CA HIS A 133 2.62 13.10 -6.44
C HIS A 133 1.63 14.00 -5.69
N VAL A 134 2.16 14.96 -4.95
CA VAL A 134 1.39 15.97 -4.22
C VAL A 134 1.40 17.24 -5.06
N ALA A 135 0.22 17.74 -5.43
CA ALA A 135 0.10 18.95 -6.22
C ALA A 135 0.65 20.16 -5.45
N VAL A 136 1.34 21.05 -6.16
CA VAL A 136 1.78 22.34 -5.61
C VAL A 136 0.72 23.38 -5.95
N PRO A 137 0.11 24.02 -4.93
CA PRO A 137 -0.84 25.13 -5.14
C PRO A 137 -0.16 26.43 -5.61
#